data_AF-A0A2D4JWS1-F1
#
_entry.id   AF-A0A2D4JWS1-F1
#
_cell.length_a   1.000
_cell.length_b   1.000
_cell.length_c   1.000
_cell.angle_alpha   90.00
_cell.angle_beta   90.00
_cell.angle_gamma   90.00
#
_symmetry.space_group_name_H-M   'P 1'
#
loop_
_entity.id
_entity.type
_entity.pdbx_description
1 polymer ?
#
loop_
_entity_poly.entity_id
_entity_poly.type
_entity_poly.pdbx_seq_one_letter_code
_entity_poly.pdbx_strand_id
1 'polypeptide(L)'
;MPIKLGENFFKELNKHISKFIWQKKKARVKYKFVQDAREKEGFGLPELELYHQAAIATWFKDWVKLTNRRILTLEGFDLQLGWHTFIWDEKSKQHSYFQRHWMRNVLLNTWEKNKKEPLSQSPI
;
A
#
# COMPACT_ATOMS: atom_id res chain seq x y z
N MET A 1 10.15 2.89 0.04
CA MET A 1 9.77 3.56 -1.22
C MET A 1 8.50 2.90 -1.74
N PRO A 2 7.50 3.67 -2.20
CA PRO A 2 6.25 3.12 -2.72
C PRO A 2 6.51 2.41 -4.05
N ILE A 3 6.24 1.11 -4.10
CA ILE A 3 6.40 0.27 -5.29
C ILE A 3 5.04 -0.30 -5.67
N LYS A 4 4.76 -0.37 -6.98
CA LYS A 4 3.54 -1.03 -7.46
C LYS A 4 3.73 -2.53 -7.31
N LEU A 5 3.07 -3.11 -6.32
CA LEU A 5 2.94 -4.56 -6.20
C LEU A 5 1.59 -4.98 -6.77
N GLY A 6 1.60 -5.97 -7.66
CA GLY A 6 0.37 -6.58 -8.16
C GLY A 6 -0.19 -7.60 -7.16
N GLU A 7 -1.48 -7.85 -7.19
CA GLU A 7 -2.14 -8.85 -6.31
C GLU A 7 -1.49 -10.24 -6.41
N ASN A 8 -1.01 -10.62 -7.59
CA ASN A 8 -0.31 -11.88 -7.82
C ASN A 8 0.97 -12.01 -6.98
N PHE A 9 1.65 -10.89 -6.70
CA PHE A 9 2.82 -10.89 -5.83
C PHE A 9 2.45 -11.32 -4.41
N PHE A 10 1.40 -10.73 -3.84
CA PHE A 10 0.94 -11.08 -2.49
C PHE A 10 0.41 -12.51 -2.43
N LYS A 11 -0.29 -12.98 -3.48
CA LYS A 11 -0.74 -14.38 -3.58
C LYS A 11 0.44 -15.37 -3.58
N GLU A 12 1.47 -15.12 -4.39
CA GLU A 12 2.66 -15.98 -4.41
C GLU A 12 3.48 -15.86 -3.11
N LEU A 13 3.58 -14.68 -2.51
CA LEU A 13 4.24 -14.48 -1.22
C LEU A 13 3.53 -15.26 -0.11
N ASN A 14 2.20 -15.16 -0.02
CA ASN A 14 1.38 -15.91 0.94
C ASN A 14 1.53 -17.43 0.72
N LYS A 15 1.67 -17.89 -0.52
CA LYS A 15 1.93 -19.30 -0.83
C LYS A 15 3.31 -19.77 -0.36
N HIS A 16 4.36 -18.96 -0.53
CA HIS A 16 5.70 -19.28 -0.02
C HIS A 16 5.72 -19.31 1.51
N ILE A 17 5.09 -18.34 2.16
CA ILE A 17 4.97 -18.26 3.62
C ILE A 17 4.18 -19.47 4.15
N SER A 18 3.06 -19.82 3.52
CA SER A 18 2.28 -21.00 3.87
C SER A 18 3.12 -22.28 3.76
N LYS A 19 3.87 -22.47 2.65
CA LYS A 19 4.79 -23.60 2.51
C LYS A 19 5.87 -23.61 3.60
N PHE A 20 6.37 -22.45 4.01
CA PHE A 20 7.37 -22.34 5.07
C PHE A 20 6.79 -22.73 6.44
N ILE A 21 5.66 -22.14 6.83
CA ILE A 21 4.95 -22.44 8.09
C ILE A 21 4.64 -23.92 8.20
N TRP A 22 4.16 -24.54 7.10
CA TRP A 22 3.81 -25.95 7.09
C TRP A 22 4.97 -26.88 6.74
N GLN A 23 6.21 -26.38 6.62
CA GLN A 23 7.39 -27.18 6.28
C GLN A 23 7.19 -28.05 5.03
N LYS A 24 6.61 -27.48 3.97
CA LYS A 24 6.19 -28.15 2.72
C LYS A 24 5.14 -29.26 2.89
N LYS A 25 4.55 -29.43 4.07
CA LYS A 25 3.42 -30.34 4.33
C LYS A 25 2.09 -29.65 4.00
N LYS A 26 1.01 -30.43 3.97
CA LYS A 26 -0.36 -29.92 3.75
C LYS A 26 -0.74 -28.95 4.88
N ALA A 27 -1.30 -27.80 4.51
CA ALA A 27 -1.79 -26.81 5.47
C ALA A 27 -2.82 -27.43 6.41
N ARG A 28 -2.64 -27.27 7.72
CA ARG A 28 -3.55 -27.82 8.74
C ARG A 28 -4.71 -26.89 9.05
N VAL A 29 -4.55 -25.60 8.76
CA VAL A 29 -5.51 -24.55 9.06
C VAL A 29 -5.61 -23.60 7.85
N LYS A 30 -6.78 -22.97 7.65
CA LYS A 30 -6.96 -21.94 6.62
C LYS A 30 -6.08 -20.73 6.93
N TYR A 31 -5.56 -20.08 5.90
CA TYR A 31 -4.63 -18.95 6.04
C TYR A 31 -5.21 -17.76 6.83
N LYS A 32 -6.51 -17.50 6.73
CA LYS A 32 -7.18 -16.43 7.50
C LYS A 32 -7.02 -16.61 9.01
N PHE A 33 -7.16 -17.83 9.54
CA PHE A 33 -6.95 -18.10 10.97
C PHE A 33 -5.49 -17.98 11.39
N VAL A 34 -4.55 -18.18 10.46
CA VAL A 34 -3.13 -17.90 10.74
C VAL A 34 -2.90 -16.39 10.91
N GLN A 35 -3.72 -15.57 10.25
CA GLN A 35 -3.64 -14.11 10.35
C GLN A 35 -4.36 -13.52 11.56
N ASP A 36 -5.32 -14.25 12.12
CA ASP A 36 -6.03 -13.82 13.33
C ASP A 36 -5.07 -13.59 14.50
N ALA A 37 -5.44 -12.67 15.39
CA ALA A 37 -4.68 -12.36 16.59
C ALA A 37 -4.53 -13.59 17.49
N ARG A 38 -3.47 -13.61 18.31
CA ARG A 38 -3.23 -14.68 19.29
C ARG A 38 -4.39 -14.85 20.28
N GLU A 39 -5.09 -13.75 20.58
CA GLU A 39 -6.28 -13.72 21.43
C GLU A 39 -7.47 -14.48 20.80
N LYS A 40 -7.51 -14.57 19.47
CA LYS A 40 -8.51 -15.30 18.69
C LYS A 40 -7.98 -16.68 18.24
N GLU A 41 -7.02 -17.24 18.98
CA GLU A 41 -6.33 -18.51 18.70
C GLU A 41 -5.54 -18.56 17.37
N GLY A 42 -5.28 -17.40 16.76
CA GLY A 42 -4.49 -17.29 15.54
C GLY A 42 -2.98 -17.19 15.79
N PHE A 43 -2.21 -17.22 14.70
CA PHE A 43 -0.74 -17.06 14.77
C PHE A 43 -0.30 -15.59 14.83
N GLY A 44 -1.20 -14.65 14.57
CA GLY A 44 -0.91 -13.21 14.49
C GLY A 44 -0.11 -12.82 13.24
N LEU A 45 -0.24 -13.58 12.15
CA LEU A 45 0.48 -13.28 10.91
C LEU A 45 -0.14 -12.03 10.24
N PRO A 46 0.61 -10.95 10.00
CA PRO A 46 0.04 -9.76 9.38
C PRO A 46 -0.45 -10.06 7.97
N GLU A 47 -1.54 -9.42 7.58
CA GLU A 47 -1.95 -9.37 6.18
C GLU A 47 -0.98 -8.46 5.41
N LEU A 48 -0.10 -9.09 4.63
CA LEU A 48 1.01 -8.40 3.95
C LEU A 48 0.56 -7.36 2.93
N GLU A 49 -0.59 -7.58 2.29
CA GLU A 49 -1.19 -6.61 1.38
C GLU A 49 -1.62 -5.35 2.15
N LEU A 50 -2.35 -5.53 3.25
CA LEU A 50 -2.76 -4.44 4.14
C LEU A 50 -1.55 -3.71 4.72
N TYR A 51 -0.53 -4.44 5.17
CA TYR A 51 0.70 -3.86 5.70
C TYR A 51 1.45 -3.03 4.65
N HIS A 52 1.50 -3.52 3.40
CA HIS A 52 2.08 -2.78 2.30
C HIS A 52 1.30 -1.50 1.98
N GLN A 53 -0.03 -1.56 1.99
CA GLN A 53 -0.88 -0.37 1.81
C GLN A 53 -0.66 0.66 2.94
N ALA A 54 -0.59 0.21 4.20
CA ALA A 54 -0.30 1.07 5.35
C ALA A 54 1.10 1.71 5.27
N ALA A 55 2.10 0.96 4.80
CA ALA A 55 3.43 1.51 4.54
C ALA A 55 3.36 2.63 3.50
N ILE A 56 2.66 2.43 2.37
CA ILE A 56 2.46 3.47 1.35
C ILE A 56 1.73 4.69 1.94
N ALA A 57 0.74 4.50 2.80
CA ALA A 57 0.05 5.60 3.47
C ALA A 57 0.98 6.40 4.41
N THR A 58 1.95 5.73 5.05
CA THR A 58 2.98 6.41 5.86
C THR A 58 3.89 7.27 4.98
N TRP A 59 4.27 6.78 3.80
CA TRP A 59 4.99 7.57 2.79
C TRP A 59 4.17 8.78 2.34
N PHE A 60 2.87 8.63 2.15
CA PHE A 60 1.97 9.71 1.81
C PHE A 60 1.92 10.79 2.91
N LYS A 61 1.82 10.38 4.18
CA LYS A 61 1.89 11.30 5.33
C LYS A 61 3.19 12.09 5.36
N ASP A 62 4.32 11.44 5.10
CA ASP A 62 5.63 12.11 5.06
C ASP A 62 5.78 13.03 3.84
N TRP A 63 5.15 12.69 2.72
CA TRP A 63 5.02 13.58 1.56
C TRP A 63 4.23 14.83 1.90
N VAL A 64 3.05 14.71 2.52
CA VAL A 64 2.21 15.86 2.93
C VAL A 64 2.97 16.84 3.81
N LYS A 65 3.85 16.34 4.67
CA LYS A 65 4.61 17.18 5.60
C LYS A 65 5.74 17.99 4.96
N LEU A 66 6.10 17.71 3.70
CA LEU A 66 7.13 18.42 2.90
C LEU A 66 8.49 18.60 3.61
N THR A 67 8.75 17.85 4.68
CA THR A 67 9.89 18.10 5.58
C THR A 67 11.15 17.41 5.09
N ASN A 68 10.97 16.36 4.27
CA ASN A 68 12.06 15.54 3.78
C ASN A 68 12.54 16.06 2.42
N ARG A 69 13.72 16.70 2.40
CA ARG A 69 14.31 17.25 1.17
C ARG A 69 14.55 16.21 0.09
N ARG A 70 14.80 14.94 0.44
CA ARG A 70 14.97 13.86 -0.55
C ARG A 70 13.66 13.52 -1.26
N ILE A 71 12.55 13.65 -0.54
CA ILE A 71 11.21 13.48 -1.09
C ILE A 71 10.89 14.66 -2.01
N LEU A 72 11.18 15.89 -1.57
CA LEU A 72 11.04 17.11 -2.40
C LEU A 72 11.86 17.03 -3.70
N THR A 73 13.09 16.50 -3.67
CA THR A 73 13.87 16.33 -4.91
C THR A 73 13.25 15.32 -5.89
N LEU A 74 12.50 14.32 -5.38
CA LEU A 74 11.77 13.36 -6.21
C LEU A 74 10.45 13.92 -6.77
N GLU A 75 9.94 15.02 -6.20
CA GLU A 75 8.82 15.80 -6.77
C GLU A 75 9.22 16.45 -8.10
N GLY A 76 10.51 16.67 -8.33
CA GLY A 76 11.02 17.31 -9.53
C GLY A 76 10.74 18.81 -9.50
N PHE A 77 11.81 19.59 -9.69
CA PHE A 77 11.75 21.05 -9.75
C PHE A 77 10.86 21.57 -10.91
N ASP A 78 10.54 20.70 -11.89
CA ASP A 78 9.80 21.03 -13.12
C ASP A 78 8.26 20.92 -13.03
N LEU A 79 7.68 20.73 -11.84
CA LEU A 79 6.22 20.73 -11.69
C LEU A 79 5.68 22.16 -11.72
N GLN A 80 4.83 22.47 -12.71
CA GLN A 80 4.16 23.78 -12.83
C GLN A 80 3.17 24.06 -11.68
N LEU A 81 2.73 23.02 -10.95
CA LEU A 81 1.79 23.10 -9.83
C LEU A 81 2.27 22.22 -8.68
N GLY A 82 2.02 22.65 -7.44
CA GLY A 82 2.32 21.86 -6.25
C GLY A 82 1.47 20.58 -6.22
N TRP A 83 2.07 19.44 -5.90
CA TRP A 83 1.45 18.12 -6.10
C TRP A 83 0.09 17.91 -5.41
N HIS A 84 -0.17 18.64 -4.32
CA HIS A 84 -1.45 18.63 -3.60
C HIS A 84 -2.65 18.98 -4.49
N THR A 85 -2.44 19.79 -5.53
CA THR A 85 -3.51 20.13 -6.49
C THR A 85 -3.98 18.88 -7.24
N PHE A 86 -3.10 17.93 -7.56
CA PHE A 86 -3.44 16.70 -8.27
C PHE A 86 -4.19 15.66 -7.41
N ILE A 87 -4.28 15.87 -6.10
CA ILE A 87 -5.03 15.00 -5.20
C ILE A 87 -6.43 15.54 -4.97
N TRP A 88 -6.54 16.86 -4.93
CA TRP A 88 -7.80 17.55 -4.73
C TRP A 88 -8.61 17.68 -6.02
N ASP A 89 -7.92 17.76 -7.16
CA ASP A 89 -8.57 17.86 -8.47
C ASP A 89 -8.94 16.47 -9.01
N GLU A 90 -10.21 16.08 -8.86
CA GLU A 90 -10.72 14.79 -9.35
C GLU A 90 -10.73 14.68 -10.89
N LYS A 91 -10.48 15.77 -11.65
CA LYS A 91 -10.88 15.84 -13.06
C LYS A 91 -9.86 16.32 -14.09
N SER A 92 -8.62 16.71 -13.75
CA SER A 92 -7.75 17.26 -14.81
C SER A 92 -6.97 16.20 -15.61
N LYS A 93 -7.12 16.28 -16.94
CA LYS A 93 -6.26 15.61 -17.94
C LYS A 93 -4.76 15.91 -17.76
N GLN A 94 -4.43 16.93 -16.95
CA GLN A 94 -3.09 17.36 -16.54
C GLN A 94 -2.38 16.31 -15.66
N HIS A 95 -3.12 15.32 -15.13
CA HIS A 95 -2.57 14.25 -14.32
C HIS A 95 -1.74 13.25 -15.14
N SER A 96 -1.92 13.21 -16.46
CA SER A 96 -1.23 12.21 -17.31
C SER A 96 0.29 12.30 -17.20
N TYR A 97 0.86 13.50 -17.16
CA TYR A 97 2.30 13.70 -16.99
C TYR A 97 2.77 13.36 -15.57
N PHE A 98 2.01 13.81 -14.55
CA PHE A 98 2.32 13.53 -13.15
C PHE A 98 2.28 12.02 -12.84
N GLN A 99 1.34 11.28 -13.44
CA GLN A 99 1.19 9.83 -13.32
C GLN A 99 2.20 9.02 -14.15
N ARG A 100 3.01 9.64 -15.03
CA ARG A 100 4.09 8.92 -15.73
C ARG A 100 5.18 8.46 -14.77
N HIS A 101 5.42 9.20 -13.69
CA HIS A 101 6.39 8.77 -12.70
C HIS A 101 5.81 7.61 -11.89
N TRP A 102 6.46 6.45 -11.96
CA TRP A 102 5.98 5.21 -11.38
C TRP A 102 5.66 5.34 -9.87
N MET A 103 6.48 6.03 -9.07
CA MET A 103 6.17 6.23 -7.64
C MET A 103 4.93 7.11 -7.41
N ARG A 104 4.73 8.16 -8.22
CA ARG A 104 3.58 9.09 -8.08
C ARG A 104 2.29 8.37 -8.43
N ASN A 105 2.35 7.56 -9.48
CA ASN A 105 1.25 6.71 -9.90
C ASN A 105 0.85 5.72 -8.81
N VAL A 106 1.82 5.07 -8.15
CA VAL A 106 1.55 4.15 -7.03
C VAL A 106 0.84 4.87 -5.90
N LEU A 107 1.36 6.02 -5.48
CA LEU A 107 0.79 6.79 -4.37
C LEU A 107 -0.64 7.26 -4.66
N LEU A 108 -0.88 7.82 -5.85
CA LEU A 108 -2.22 8.26 -6.25
C LEU A 108 -3.22 7.10 -6.30
N ASN A 109 -2.83 5.96 -6.88
CA ASN A 109 -3.70 4.79 -6.94
C ASN A 109 -4.02 4.25 -5.55
N THR A 110 -3.05 4.23 -4.62
CA THR A 110 -3.29 3.80 -3.24
C THR A 110 -4.19 4.80 -2.50
N TRP A 111 -4.01 6.10 -2.71
CA TRP A 111 -4.89 7.14 -2.16
C TRP A 111 -6.34 6.99 -2.64
N GLU A 112 -6.55 6.85 -3.94
CA GLU A 112 -7.87 6.63 -4.55
C GLU A 112 -8.55 5.36 -4.04
N LYS A 113 -7.78 4.28 -3.82
CA LYS A 113 -8.30 3.05 -3.20
C LYS A 113 -8.76 3.27 -1.76
N ASN A 114 -7.91 3.90 -0.94
CA ASN A 114 -8.24 4.20 0.47
C ASN A 114 -9.37 5.23 0.63
N LYS A 115 -9.56 6.14 -0.34
CA LYS A 115 -10.69 7.08 -0.34
C LYS A 115 -12.03 6.39 -0.57
N LYS A 116 -12.02 5.29 -1.33
CA LYS A 116 -13.23 4.51 -1.67
C LYS A 116 -13.60 3.48 -0.61
N GLU A 117 -12.63 2.96 0.13
CA GLU A 117 -12.84 2.07 1.27
C GLU A 117 -12.76 2.87 2.58
N PRO A 118 -13.89 3.38 3.12
CA PRO A 118 -13.87 3.87 4.49
C PRO A 118 -13.44 2.73 5.40
N LEU A 119 -12.51 3.00 6.33
CA LEU A 119 -11.86 2.06 7.26
C LEU A 119 -12.80 1.30 8.22
N SER A 120 -14.08 1.10 7.88
CA SER A 120 -15.13 0.52 8.72
C SER A 120 -15.16 -1.00 8.76
N GLN A 121 -14.13 -1.73 8.30
CA GLN A 121 -14.11 -3.20 8.32
C GLN A 121 -12.86 -3.80 8.98
N SER A 122 -12.24 -3.11 9.95
CA SER A 122 -11.29 -3.77 10.84
C SER A 122 -12.03 -4.22 12.11
N PRO A 123 -12.20 -5.53 12.36
CA PRO A 123 -12.72 -6.00 13.63
C PRO A 123 -11.63 -5.79 14.68
N ILE A 124 -11.94 -4.94 15.65
CA ILE A 124 -11.19 -4.81 16.91
C ILE A 124 -11.03 -6.20 17.56
#